data_AF-A0A2A3DT03-F1
#
_entry.id   AF-A0A2A3DT03-F1
#
_cell.length_a   1.000
_cell.length_b   1.000
_cell.length_c   1.000
_cell.angle_alpha   90.00
_cell.angle_beta   90.00
_cell.angle_gamma   90.00
#
_symmetry.space_group_name_H-M   'P 1'
#
loop_
_entity.id
_entity.type
_entity.pdbx_description
1 polymer ?
#
loop_
_entity_poly.entity_id
_entity_poly.type
_entity_poly.pdbx_seq_one_letter_code
_entity_poly.pdbx_strand_id
1 'polypeptide(L)'
;MSALLAWLLTNPTILAISAGLIGALGWGFHQRLAGAKAERNKQAAGKLAAAEDRLEMHREATDVERQNAGMTDEQARKEAEPWVRK
;
A
#
# COMPACT_ATOMS: atom_id res chain seq x y z
N MET A 1 39.33 35.41 6.36
CA MET A 1 38.02 34.72 6.25
C MET A 1 38.11 33.23 6.54
N SER A 2 39.13 32.51 6.05
CA SER A 2 39.26 31.04 6.23
C SER A 2 39.37 30.56 7.67
N ALA A 3 40.00 31.34 8.57
CA ALA A 3 40.14 30.99 9.98
C ALA A 3 38.81 31.06 10.77
N LEU A 4 37.92 31.98 10.39
CA LEU A 4 36.59 32.11 11.01
C LEU A 4 35.66 30.97 10.57
N LEU A 5 35.72 30.59 9.29
CA LEU A 5 34.99 29.44 8.78
C LEU A 5 35.50 28.14 9.39
N ALA A 6 36.82 27.98 9.51
CA ALA A 6 37.41 26.84 10.20
C ALA A 6 36.92 26.78 11.65
N TRP A 7 37.04 27.87 12.42
CA TRP A 7 36.58 27.92 13.81
C TRP A 7 35.08 27.60 13.96
N LEU A 8 34.23 28.10 13.06
CA LEU A 8 32.79 27.79 13.05
C LEU A 8 32.52 26.30 12.82
N LEU A 9 33.29 25.67 11.92
CA LEU A 9 33.13 24.28 11.52
C LEU A 9 33.80 23.27 12.47
N THR A 10 34.79 23.67 13.26
CA THR A 10 35.40 22.81 14.30
C THR A 10 34.82 23.02 15.70
N ASN A 11 33.92 23.98 15.90
CA ASN A 11 33.31 24.21 17.20
C ASN A 11 32.26 23.10 17.50
N PRO A 12 32.50 22.24 18.52
CA PRO A 12 31.66 21.08 18.79
C PRO A 12 30.22 21.47 19.16
N THR A 13 30.01 22.62 19.78
CA THR A 13 28.67 23.12 20.12
C THR A 13 27.87 23.45 18.86
N ILE A 14 28.50 24.08 17.89
CA ILE A 14 27.85 24.47 16.63
C ILE A 14 27.51 23.23 15.80
N LEU A 15 28.41 22.26 15.75
CA LEU A 15 28.18 20.96 15.13
C LEU A 15 27.02 20.20 15.79
N ALA A 16 26.96 20.19 17.12
CA ALA A 16 25.87 19.53 17.84
C ALA A 16 24.50 20.17 17.54
N ILE A 17 24.42 21.50 17.53
CA ILE A 17 23.18 22.23 17.21
C ILE A 17 22.75 21.97 15.77
N SER A 18 23.67 22.04 14.82
CA SER A 18 23.38 21.82 13.40
C SER A 18 23.00 20.37 13.10
N ALA A 19 23.67 19.39 13.73
CA ALA A 19 23.27 17.98 13.65
C ALA A 19 21.86 17.76 14.24
N GLY A 20 21.54 18.41 15.36
CA GLY A 20 20.20 18.38 15.95
C GLY A 20 19.12 18.94 15.02
N LEU A 21 19.40 20.08 14.37
CA LEU A 21 18.50 20.69 13.38
C LEU A 21 18.27 19.77 12.18
N ILE A 22 19.33 19.20 11.61
CA ILE A 22 19.23 18.27 10.48
C ILE A 22 18.45 17.01 10.89
N GLY A 23 18.71 16.48 12.09
CA GLY A 23 17.97 15.33 12.63
C GLY A 23 16.49 15.62 12.80
N ALA A 24 16.13 16.78 13.35
CA ALA A 24 14.73 17.19 13.53
C ALA A 24 14.01 17.37 12.19
N LEU A 25 14.66 17.98 11.20
CA LEU A 25 14.13 18.13 9.85
C LEU A 25 13.95 16.76 9.17
N GLY A 26 14.96 15.90 9.22
CA GLY A 26 14.91 14.55 8.66
C GLY A 26 13.80 13.71 9.28
N TRP A 27 13.64 13.76 10.60
CA TRP A 27 12.54 13.10 11.31
C TRP A 27 11.17 13.64 10.92
N GLY A 28 11.04 14.97 10.80
CA GLY A 28 9.80 15.61 10.33
C GLY A 28 9.39 15.14 8.93
N PHE A 29 10.34 15.09 7.99
CA PHE A 29 10.07 14.53 6.65
C PHE A 29 9.73 13.04 6.70
N HIS A 30 10.42 12.26 7.52
CA HIS A 30 10.15 10.84 7.70
C HIS A 30 8.73 10.60 8.23
N GLN A 31 8.28 11.37 9.24
CA GLN A 31 6.92 11.29 9.76
C GLN A 31 5.86 11.63 8.69
N ARG A 32 6.08 12.67 7.89
CA ARG A 32 5.14 13.03 6.81
C ARG A 32 5.03 11.94 5.75
N LEU A 33 6.16 11.34 5.35
CA LEU A 33 6.19 10.23 4.40
C LEU A 33 5.55 8.96 4.98
N ALA A 34 5.78 8.69 6.27
CA ALA A 34 5.16 7.57 6.97
C ALA A 34 3.62 7.71 7.03
N GLY A 35 3.12 8.92 7.31
CA GLY A 35 1.69 9.22 7.27
C GLY A 35 1.08 8.99 5.87
N ALA A 36 1.73 9.50 4.82
CA ALA A 36 1.28 9.27 3.44
C ALA A 36 1.31 7.79 3.04
N LYS A 37 2.32 7.03 3.47
CA LYS A 37 2.40 5.58 3.23
C LYS A 37 1.31 4.82 3.98
N ALA A 38 1.03 5.19 5.23
CA ALA A 38 -0.04 4.58 6.01
C ALA A 38 -1.41 4.78 5.36
N GLU A 39 -1.68 5.98 4.84
CA GLU A 39 -2.93 6.27 4.14
C GLU A 39 -3.06 5.49 2.83
N ARG A 40 -1.98 5.39 2.04
CA ARG A 40 -1.96 4.55 0.84
C ARG A 40 -2.19 3.08 1.16
N ASN A 41 -1.64 2.59 2.27
CA ASN A 41 -1.87 1.21 2.72
C ASN A 41 -3.32 0.98 3.13
N LYS A 42 -3.95 1.93 3.84
CA LYS A 42 -5.38 1.86 4.17
C LYS A 42 -6.25 1.82 2.92
N GLN A 43 -5.94 2.66 1.94
CA GLN A 43 -6.66 2.67 0.66
C GLN A 43 -6.45 1.37 -0.11
N ALA A 44 -5.23 0.83 -0.13
CA ALA A 44 -4.95 -0.46 -0.77
C ALA A 44 -5.72 -1.61 -0.09
N ALA A 45 -5.74 -1.64 1.25
CA ALA A 45 -6.50 -2.62 2.02
C ALA A 45 -8.01 -2.50 1.76
N GLY A 46 -8.56 -1.29 1.72
CA GLY A 46 -9.97 -1.07 1.40
C GLY A 46 -10.33 -1.50 -0.02
N LYS A 47 -9.45 -1.25 -1.00
CA LYS A 47 -9.63 -1.73 -2.37
C LYS A 47 -9.56 -3.25 -2.47
N LEU A 48 -8.68 -3.88 -1.70
CA LEU A 48 -8.58 -5.34 -1.64
C LEU A 48 -9.88 -5.93 -1.08
N ALA A 49 -10.37 -5.43 0.05
CA ALA A 49 -11.62 -5.87 0.65
C ALA A 49 -12.81 -5.70 -0.31
N ALA A 50 -12.91 -4.55 -0.98
CA ALA A 50 -13.97 -4.34 -1.97
C ALA A 50 -13.86 -5.26 -3.20
N ALA A 51 -12.65 -5.67 -3.57
CA ALA A 51 -12.44 -6.65 -4.63
C ALA A 51 -12.82 -8.06 -4.18
N GLU A 52 -12.52 -8.42 -2.92
CA GLU A 52 -12.92 -9.70 -2.31
C GLU A 52 -14.45 -9.82 -2.20
N ASP A 53 -15.13 -8.80 -1.67
CA ASP A 53 -16.61 -8.75 -1.62
C ASP A 53 -17.22 -8.94 -3.01
N ARG A 54 -16.67 -8.25 -4.02
CA ARG A 54 -17.16 -8.37 -5.40
C ARG A 54 -16.96 -9.79 -5.95
N LEU A 55 -15.84 -10.42 -5.65
CA LEU A 55 -15.57 -11.81 -6.05
C LEU A 55 -16.53 -12.78 -5.36
N GLU A 56 -16.84 -12.58 -4.09
CA GLU A 56 -17.81 -13.37 -3.34
C GLU A 56 -19.21 -13.23 -3.94
N MET A 57 -19.68 -12.00 -4.20
CA MET A 57 -20.94 -11.75 -4.88
C MET A 57 -21.01 -12.42 -6.26
N HIS A 58 -19.94 -12.38 -7.05
CA HIS A 58 -19.90 -13.05 -8.36
C HIS A 58 -19.97 -14.57 -8.23
N ARG A 59 -19.35 -15.16 -7.20
CA ARG A 59 -19.46 -16.60 -6.92
C ARG A 59 -20.89 -16.97 -6.57
N GLU A 60 -21.51 -16.25 -5.64
CA GLU A 60 -22.90 -16.50 -5.24
C GLU A 60 -23.85 -16.37 -6.44
N ALA A 61 -23.69 -15.32 -7.26
CA ALA A 61 -24.50 -15.15 -8.46
C ALA A 61 -24.34 -16.32 -9.44
N THR A 62 -23.09 -16.77 -9.66
CA THR A 62 -22.79 -17.91 -10.54
C THR A 62 -23.42 -19.21 -10.00
N ASP A 63 -23.39 -19.42 -8.69
CA ASP A 63 -23.98 -20.60 -8.06
C ASP A 63 -25.51 -20.57 -8.15
N VAL A 64 -26.14 -19.41 -7.96
CA VAL A 64 -27.59 -19.22 -8.15
C VAL A 64 -28.00 -19.44 -9.62
N GLU A 65 -27.24 -18.91 -10.58
CA GLU A 65 -27.47 -19.14 -12.01
C GLU A 65 -27.37 -20.62 -12.36
N ARG A 66 -26.34 -21.32 -11.86
CA ARG A 66 -26.17 -22.78 -12.06
C ARG A 66 -27.35 -23.56 -11.52
N GLN A 67 -27.81 -23.22 -10.30
CA GLN A 67 -28.97 -23.86 -9.68
C GLN A 67 -30.25 -23.63 -10.48
N ASN A 68 -30.50 -22.37 -10.90
CA ASN A 68 -31.67 -22.03 -11.71
C ASN A 68 -31.66 -22.69 -13.09
N ALA A 69 -30.48 -22.84 -13.70
CA ALA A 69 -30.31 -23.54 -14.96
C ALA A 69 -30.40 -25.07 -14.83
N GLY A 70 -30.46 -25.62 -13.61
CA GLY A 70 -30.46 -27.06 -13.35
C GLY A 70 -29.17 -27.75 -13.83
N MET A 71 -28.06 -27.00 -13.89
CA MET A 71 -26.79 -27.52 -14.41
C MET A 71 -26.14 -28.46 -13.40
N THR A 72 -25.63 -29.58 -13.91
CA THR A 72 -24.74 -30.46 -13.16
C THR A 72 -23.34 -29.86 -13.06
N ASP A 73 -22.57 -30.25 -12.02
CA ASP A 73 -21.19 -29.76 -11.83
C ASP A 73 -20.28 -30.03 -13.03
N GLU A 74 -20.50 -31.13 -13.73
CA GLU A 74 -19.69 -31.49 -14.90
C GLU A 74 -19.98 -30.56 -16.10
N GLN A 75 -21.24 -30.14 -16.27
CA GLN A 75 -21.64 -29.16 -17.29
C GLN A 75 -21.10 -27.78 -16.94
N ALA A 76 -21.22 -27.36 -15.68
CA ALA A 76 -20.69 -26.07 -15.22
C ALA A 76 -19.17 -25.98 -15.42
N ARG A 77 -18.45 -27.06 -15.14
CA ARG A 77 -16.99 -27.12 -15.35
C ARG A 77 -16.62 -26.99 -16.83
N LYS A 78 -17.34 -27.67 -17.74
CA LYS A 78 -17.11 -27.56 -19.19
C LYS A 78 -17.40 -26.16 -19.71
N GLU A 79 -18.43 -25.50 -19.20
CA GLU A 79 -18.77 -24.12 -19.59
C GLU A 79 -17.75 -23.10 -19.07
N ALA A 80 -17.19 -23.32 -17.87
CA ALA A 80 -16.15 -22.47 -17.29
C ALA A 80 -14.76 -22.68 -17.93
N GLU A 81 -14.48 -23.85 -18.49
CA GLU A 81 -13.18 -24.24 -19.06
C GLU A 81 -12.54 -23.24 -20.05
N PRO A 82 -13.26 -22.62 -21.02
CA PRO A 82 -12.69 -21.61 -21.90
C PRO A 82 -12.30 -20.30 -21.20
N TRP A 83 -12.88 -20.01 -20.04
CA TRP A 83 -12.64 -18.78 -19.28
C TRP A 83 -11.46 -18.92 -18.30
N VAL A 84 -11.13 -20.14 -17.87
CA VAL A 84 -10.02 -20.42 -16.95
C VAL A 84 -8.65 -20.31 -17.63
N ARG A 85 -8.59 -20.51 -18.95
CA ARG A 85 -7.32 -20.53 -19.71
C ARG A 85 -6.87 -19.17 -20.25
N LYS A 86 -7.59 -18.10 -19.93
CA LYS A 86 -7.38 -16.75 -20.49
C LYS A 86 -6.82 -15.80 -19.44
#